data_AF-A0A8B7JT97-F1
#
_entry.id   AF-A0A8B7JT97-F1
#
_cell.length_a   1.000
_cell.length_b   1.000
_cell.length_c   1.000
_cell.angle_alpha   90.00
_cell.angle_beta   90.00
_cell.angle_gamma   90.00
#
_symmetry.space_group_name_H-M   'P 1'
#
loop_
_entity.id
_entity.type
_entity.pdbx_description
1 polymer ?
#
loop_
_entity_poly.entity_id
_entity_poly.type
_entity_poly.pdbx_seq_one_letter_code
_entity_poly.pdbx_strand_id
1 'polypeptide(L)'
;MPVSLQKTRRKLEDALQRLECLYEKLREQVLSPTILMGLHEIARCIEARNYQQGLLVHTQVVSSSSFSEVSGFMPILKVLMTIAGKLNV
;
A
#
# COMPACT_ATOMS: atom_id res chain seq x y z
N MET A 1 -27.43 -16.90 -2.47
CA MET A 1 -27.04 -15.47 -2.42
C MET A 1 -25.74 -15.25 -3.22
N PRO A 2 -25.79 -14.74 -4.48
CA PRO A 2 -24.61 -14.54 -5.33
C PRO A 2 -23.92 -13.16 -5.20
N VAL A 3 -24.51 -12.22 -4.45
CA VAL A 3 -24.08 -10.80 -4.38
C VAL A 3 -22.75 -10.60 -3.61
N SER A 4 -22.32 -11.58 -2.80
CA SER A 4 -21.09 -11.50 -2.00
C SER A 4 -19.81 -11.72 -2.83
N LEU A 5 -19.82 -12.67 -3.78
CA LEU A 5 -18.66 -12.99 -4.62
C LEU A 5 -18.29 -11.83 -5.55
N GLN A 6 -19.28 -11.14 -6.14
CA GLN A 6 -19.04 -9.98 -7.00
C GLN A 6 -18.37 -8.83 -6.24
N LYS A 7 -18.77 -8.58 -4.98
CA LYS A 7 -18.16 -7.55 -4.14
C LYS A 7 -16.71 -7.89 -3.79
N THR A 8 -16.42 -9.15 -3.50
CA THR A 8 -15.05 -9.60 -3.21
C THR A 8 -14.16 -9.48 -4.45
N ARG A 9 -14.64 -9.88 -5.64
CA ARG A 9 -13.90 -9.74 -6.90
C ARG A 9 -13.54 -8.28 -7.19
N ARG A 10 -14.50 -7.36 -7.06
CA ARG A 10 -14.24 -5.92 -7.25
C ARG A 10 -13.19 -5.36 -6.29
N LYS A 11 -13.15 -5.82 -5.04
CA LYS A 11 -12.11 -5.38 -4.08
C LYS A 11 -10.72 -5.89 -4.46
N LEU A 12 -10.63 -7.10 -5.00
CA LEU A 12 -9.38 -7.65 -5.50
C LEU A 12 -8.90 -6.90 -6.75
N GLU A 13 -9.82 -6.57 -7.66
CA GLU A 13 -9.53 -5.76 -8.84
C GLU A 13 -9.00 -4.36 -8.47
N ASP A 14 -9.65 -3.66 -7.52
CA ASP A 14 -9.16 -2.36 -7.04
C ASP A 14 -7.78 -2.48 -6.36
N ALA A 15 -7.53 -3.56 -5.62
CA ALA A 15 -6.21 -3.82 -5.04
C ALA A 15 -5.14 -4.02 -6.13
N LEU A 16 -5.43 -4.85 -7.14
CA LEU A 16 -4.53 -5.09 -8.26
C LEU A 16 -4.21 -3.81 -9.03
N GLN A 17 -5.23 -3.03 -9.39
CA GLN A 17 -5.07 -1.78 -10.12
C GLN A 17 -4.19 -0.77 -9.36
N ARG A 18 -4.32 -0.70 -8.03
CA ARG A 18 -3.49 0.18 -7.20
C ARG A 18 -2.05 -0.30 -7.09
N LEU A 19 -1.82 -1.62 -7.07
CA LEU A 19 -0.46 -2.18 -7.10
C LEU A 19 0.20 -2.00 -8.48
N GLU A 20 -0.57 -2.13 -9.57
CA GLU A 20 -0.11 -1.79 -10.92
C GLU A 20 0.27 -0.31 -11.01
N CYS A 21 -0.53 0.59 -10.44
CA CYS A 21 -0.21 2.02 -10.35
C CYS A 21 1.11 2.27 -9.62
N LEU A 22 1.36 1.58 -8.49
CA LEU A 22 2.64 1.66 -7.79
C LEU A 22 3.80 1.19 -8.68
N TYR A 23 3.64 0.04 -9.33
CA TYR A 23 4.66 -0.53 -10.20
C TYR A 23 5.02 0.43 -11.35
N GLU A 24 4.03 1.01 -12.03
CA GLU A 24 4.29 1.93 -13.14
C GLU A 24 5.03 3.18 -12.65
N LYS A 25 4.63 3.75 -11.51
CA LYS A 25 5.33 4.91 -10.93
C LYS A 25 6.78 4.63 -10.54
N LEU A 26 7.06 3.42 -10.04
CA LEU A 26 8.44 2.98 -9.76
C LEU A 26 9.24 2.84 -11.04
N ARG A 27 8.65 2.22 -12.06
CA ARG A 27 9.27 2.00 -13.37
C ARG A 27 9.60 3.31 -14.10
N GLU A 28 8.67 4.26 -14.07
CA GLU A 28 8.84 5.60 -14.64
C GLU A 28 9.77 6.50 -13.82
N GLN A 29 10.17 6.07 -12.61
CA GLN A 29 11.02 6.83 -11.69
C GLN A 29 10.46 8.20 -11.31
N VAL A 30 9.13 8.31 -11.22
CA VAL A 30 8.42 9.56 -10.93
C VAL A 30 8.16 9.80 -9.44
N LEU A 31 8.58 8.88 -8.57
CA LEU A 31 8.43 8.99 -7.11
C LEU A 31 9.60 9.76 -6.51
N SER A 32 9.30 10.71 -5.62
CA SER A 32 10.32 11.40 -4.85
C SER A 32 11.15 10.46 -3.96
N PRO A 33 12.40 10.84 -3.63
CA PRO A 33 13.26 10.05 -2.74
C PRO A 33 12.62 9.76 -1.38
N THR A 34 11.86 10.70 -0.83
CA THR A 34 11.12 10.54 0.43
C THR A 34 10.14 9.36 0.37
N ILE A 35 9.39 9.24 -0.72
CA ILE A 35 8.45 8.13 -0.91
C ILE A 35 9.20 6.82 -1.08
N LEU A 36 10.27 6.79 -1.86
CA LEU A 36 11.08 5.58 -2.08
C LEU A 36 11.65 5.05 -0.76
N MET A 37 12.25 5.91 0.07
CA MET A 37 12.73 5.51 1.39
C MET A 37 11.60 4.97 2.27
N GLY A 38 10.44 5.63 2.26
CA GLY A 38 9.26 5.18 2.97
C GLY A 38 8.75 3.81 2.52
N LEU A 39 8.73 3.56 1.21
CA LEU A 39 8.35 2.27 0.63
C LEU A 39 9.32 1.16 1.02
N HIS A 40 10.63 1.42 1.01
CA HIS A 40 11.63 0.47 1.49
C HIS A 40 11.44 0.12 2.96
N GLU A 41 11.18 1.12 3.80
CA GLU A 41 10.96 0.91 5.23
C GLU A 41 9.64 0.15 5.50
N ILE A 42 8.58 0.43 4.74
CA ILE A 42 7.33 -0.35 4.78
C ILE A 42 7.59 -1.81 4.39
N ALA A 43 8.34 -2.05 3.31
CA ALA A 43 8.69 -3.41 2.87
C ALA A 43 9.46 -4.17 3.97
N ARG A 44 10.45 -3.52 4.58
CA ARG A 44 11.20 -4.06 5.73
C ARG A 44 10.30 -4.41 6.90
N CYS A 45 9.34 -3.56 7.23
CA CYS A 45 8.35 -3.83 8.28
C CYS A 45 7.46 -5.03 7.95
N ILE A 46 7.04 -5.18 6.68
CA ILE A 46 6.24 -6.32 6.21
C ILE A 46 7.04 -7.62 6.32
N GLU A 47 8.30 -7.63 5.87
CA GLU A 47 9.19 -8.79 5.97
C GLU A 47 9.41 -9.22 7.43
N ALA A 48 9.54 -8.25 8.34
CA ALA A 48 9.67 -8.47 9.77
C ALA A 48 8.34 -8.78 10.49
N ARG A 49 7.20 -8.84 9.76
CA ARG A 49 5.83 -8.96 10.31
C ARG A 49 5.47 -7.88 11.33
N ASN A 50 6.19 -6.75 11.31
CA ASN A 50 5.95 -5.62 12.20
C ASN A 50 4.99 -4.61 11.53
N TYR A 51 3.75 -5.04 11.34
CA TYR A 51 2.73 -4.24 10.65
C TYR A 51 2.37 -2.96 11.40
N GLN A 52 2.49 -2.93 12.73
CA GLN A 52 2.29 -1.71 13.52
C GLN A 52 3.32 -0.64 13.15
N GLN A 53 4.60 -1.00 13.10
CA GLN A 53 5.65 -0.09 12.66
C GLN A 53 5.45 0.34 11.19
N GLY A 54 5.09 -0.59 10.30
CA GLY A 54 4.80 -0.28 8.90
C GLY A 54 3.66 0.74 8.73
N LEU A 55 2.62 0.67 9.57
CA LEU A 55 1.52 1.64 9.58
C LEU A 55 1.94 3.04 10.09
N LEU A 56 2.89 3.10 11.03
CA LEU A 56 3.47 4.38 11.47
C LEU A 56 4.26 5.03 10.34
N VAL A 57 5.11 4.26 9.67
CA VAL A 57 5.90 4.72 8.51
C VAL A 57 4.98 5.19 7.39
N HIS A 58 3.94 4.41 7.05
CA HIS A 58 2.92 4.82 6.08
C HIS A 58 2.32 6.19 6.44
N THR A 59 1.97 6.41 7.71
CA THR A 59 1.39 7.68 8.16
C THR A 59 2.37 8.84 7.95
N GLN A 60 3.63 8.65 8.32
CA GLN A 60 4.68 9.65 8.09
C GLN A 60 4.83 9.98 6.61
N VAL A 61 4.90 8.97 5.73
CA VAL A 61 5.05 9.16 4.28
C VAL A 61 3.86 9.94 3.71
N VAL A 62 2.62 9.57 4.08
CA VAL A 62 1.42 10.30 3.65
C VAL A 62 1.46 11.75 4.11
N SER A 63 1.89 12.02 5.33
CA SER A 63 1.97 13.38 5.88
C SER A 63 3.04 14.26 5.22
N SER A 64 4.13 13.68 4.71
CA SER A 64 5.24 14.42 4.13
C SER A 64 5.26 14.47 2.60
N SER A 65 4.36 13.77 1.91
CA SER A 65 4.39 13.60 0.45
C SER A 65 3.26 14.37 -0.24
N SER A 66 3.44 14.70 -1.52
CA SER A 66 2.36 15.25 -2.33
C SER A 66 1.24 14.23 -2.53
N PHE A 67 -0.02 14.67 -2.44
CA PHE A 67 -1.18 13.84 -2.70
C PHE A 67 -1.15 13.20 -4.09
N SER A 68 -0.66 13.93 -5.11
CA SER A 68 -0.56 13.42 -6.49
C SER A 68 0.39 12.24 -6.63
N GLU A 69 1.45 12.20 -5.80
CA GLU A 69 2.43 11.13 -5.83
C GLU A 69 1.88 9.86 -5.19
N VAL A 70 1.21 9.96 -4.03
CA VAL A 70 0.85 8.80 -3.21
C VAL A 70 -0.57 8.29 -3.38
N SER A 71 -1.54 9.12 -3.78
CA SER A 71 -2.98 8.79 -3.75
C SER A 71 -3.38 7.57 -4.60
N GLY A 72 -2.66 7.31 -5.70
CA GLY A 72 -2.93 6.20 -6.60
C GLY A 72 -2.74 4.82 -5.97
N PHE A 73 -1.80 4.67 -5.02
CA PHE A 73 -1.44 3.36 -4.48
C PHE A 73 -1.38 3.28 -2.95
N MET A 74 -1.06 4.38 -2.25
CA MET A 74 -0.80 4.33 -0.82
C MET A 74 -1.97 3.75 0.02
N PRO A 75 -3.25 4.00 -0.32
CA PRO A 75 -4.37 3.36 0.38
C PRO A 75 -4.33 1.82 0.37
N ILE A 76 -3.86 1.17 -0.71
CA ILE A 76 -3.82 -0.29 -0.74
C ILE A 76 -2.76 -0.85 0.21
N LEU A 77 -1.62 -0.17 0.36
CA LEU A 77 -0.55 -0.59 1.28
C LEU A 77 -1.05 -0.61 2.74
N LYS A 78 -1.80 0.42 3.16
CA LYS A 78 -2.45 0.44 4.48
C LYS A 78 -3.41 -0.73 4.67
N VAL A 79 -4.25 -1.00 3.67
CA VAL A 79 -5.24 -2.09 3.72
C VAL A 79 -4.55 -3.44 3.84
N LEU A 80 -3.53 -3.71 3.02
CA LEU A 80 -2.78 -4.96 3.05
C LEU A 80 -2.10 -5.17 4.40
N MET A 81 -1.40 -4.17 4.95
CA MET A 81 -0.79 -4.28 6.27
C MET A 81 -1.82 -4.49 7.38
N THR A 82 -2.97 -3.80 7.31
CA THR A 82 -4.06 -3.97 8.30
C THR A 82 -4.63 -5.38 8.25
N ILE A 83 -4.83 -5.94 7.06
CA ILE A 83 -5.35 -7.30 6.89
C ILE A 83 -4.31 -8.32 7.36
N ALA A 84 -3.05 -8.17 6.94
CA ALA A 84 -1.96 -9.07 7.35
C ALA A 84 -1.79 -9.11 8.86
N GLY A 85 -1.81 -7.95 9.53
CA GLY A 85 -1.77 -7.87 10.99
C GLY A 85 -2.97 -8.51 11.69
N LYS A 86 -4.17 -8.46 11.09
CA LYS A 86 -5.35 -9.16 11.63
C LYS A 86 -5.30 -10.68 11.42
N LEU A 87 -4.73 -11.11 10.30
CA LEU A 87 -4.59 -12.52 9.96
C LEU A 87 -3.38 -13.17 10.63
N ASN A 88 -2.47 -12.37 11.20
CA ASN A 88 -1.22 -12.80 11.81
C ASN A 88 -0.35 -13.62 10.82
N VAL A 89 -0.40 -13.25 9.54
CA VAL A 89 0.30 -13.90 8.42
C VAL A 89 1.58 -13.21 8.03
#